data_AF-A0AA88QIX1-F1
#
_entry.id   AF-A0AA88QIX1-F1
#
_cell.length_a   1.000
_cell.length_b   1.000
_cell.length_c   1.000
_cell.angle_alpha   90.00
_cell.angle_beta   90.00
_cell.angle_gamma   90.00
#
_symmetry.space_group_name_H-M   'P 1'
#
loop_
_entity.id
_entity.type
_entity.pdbx_description
1 polymer ?
#
loop_
_entity_poly.entity_id
_entity_poly.type
_entity_poly.pdbx_seq_one_letter_code
_entity_poly.pdbx_strand_id
1 'polypeptide(L)'
;MDEHKHHDTVSAAAQRTEKQKQLQETQKMFQQRIQQREKDLQQLREAVESHKRSAQTAVEDSERIFNELICFIRDQEKAAVSRPEKRLERLEQEINDLRKRDAELERLSHTQDHIRFLQIFQSLSAPPESTDINDDLFSSLVSFDALSKSVCQLRDKLEDFCKEQLKKFSDKVTSTNIVLKTRNDFLQYFRQLTLDLNT
;
A
#
# COMPACT_ATOMS: atom_id res chain seq x y z
N MET A 1 7.14 85.28 12.83
CA MET A 1 7.83 84.90 14.08
C MET A 1 6.73 84.70 15.09
N ASP A 2 6.12 83.52 15.08
CA ASP A 2 5.12 83.15 16.08
C ASP A 2 5.77 82.07 16.95
N GLU A 3 6.14 82.47 18.16
CA GLU A 3 6.89 81.67 19.12
C GLU A 3 5.95 80.69 19.84
N HIS A 4 5.83 79.47 19.32
CA HIS A 4 5.43 78.34 20.15
C HIS A 4 6.66 77.83 20.92
N LYS A 5 6.91 78.45 22.08
CA LYS A 5 8.09 78.28 22.95
C LYS A 5 8.21 76.91 23.66
N HIS A 6 7.51 75.87 23.19
CA HIS A 6 7.49 74.55 23.84
C HIS A 6 7.71 73.36 22.88
N HIS A 7 8.05 73.59 21.61
CA HIS A 7 8.27 72.49 20.66
C HIS A 7 9.63 72.61 19.97
N ASP A 8 10.47 71.61 20.19
CA ASP A 8 11.75 71.46 19.50
C ASP A 8 11.48 71.25 18.00
N THR A 9 11.73 72.28 17.20
CA THR A 9 11.38 72.29 15.78
C THR A 9 12.60 71.88 14.96
N VAL A 10 12.62 70.61 14.53
CA VAL A 10 13.71 70.05 13.72
C VAL A 10 13.54 70.42 12.24
N SER A 11 14.63 70.71 11.53
CA SER A 11 14.57 70.99 10.09
C SER A 11 14.28 69.72 9.27
N ALA A 12 13.54 69.88 8.17
CA ALA A 12 13.23 68.77 7.25
C ALA A 12 14.49 68.07 6.70
N ALA A 13 15.60 68.80 6.53
CA ALA A 13 16.87 68.22 6.05
C ALA A 13 17.53 67.32 7.10
N ALA A 14 17.48 67.71 8.38
CA ALA A 14 17.96 66.87 9.48
C ALA A 14 17.12 65.59 9.62
N GLN A 15 15.79 65.74 9.56
CA GLN A 15 14.86 64.61 9.63
C GLN A 15 15.03 63.65 8.45
N ARG A 16 15.23 64.16 7.22
CA ARG A 16 15.52 63.35 6.03
C ARG A 16 16.80 62.54 6.20
N THR A 17 17.86 63.15 6.74
CA THR A 17 19.15 62.47 6.93
C THR A 17 19.04 61.29 7.89
N GLU A 18 18.30 61.47 8.98
CA GLU A 18 18.00 60.39 9.92
C GLU A 18 17.16 59.28 9.27
N LYS A 19 16.12 59.64 8.53
CA LYS A 19 15.31 58.66 7.78
C LYS A 19 16.09 57.94 6.68
N GLN A 20 17.08 58.58 6.07
CA GLN A 20 17.95 57.96 5.08
C GLN A 20 18.81 56.84 5.69
N LYS A 21 19.30 57.02 6.92
CA LYS A 21 20.03 55.98 7.65
C LYS A 21 19.12 54.80 8.01
N GLN A 22 17.94 55.10 8.57
CA GLN A 22 16.93 54.09 8.90
C GLN A 22 16.49 53.29 7.67
N LEU A 23 16.37 53.95 6.50
CA LEU A 23 16.05 53.29 5.24
C LEU A 23 17.11 52.27 4.85
N GLN A 24 18.40 52.63 4.91
CA GLN A 24 19.50 51.72 4.56
C GLN A 24 19.58 50.52 5.51
N GLU A 25 19.37 50.74 6.82
CA GLU A 25 19.32 49.65 7.80
C GLU A 25 18.12 48.72 7.55
N THR A 26 16.95 49.29 7.29
CA THR A 26 15.74 48.53 6.95
C THR A 26 15.94 47.72 5.67
N GLN A 27 16.58 48.30 4.66
CA GLN A 27 16.87 47.62 3.39
C GLN A 27 17.83 46.43 3.59
N LYS A 28 18.90 46.60 4.37
CA LYS A 28 19.82 45.50 4.73
C LYS A 28 19.10 44.40 5.51
N MET A 29 18.26 44.76 6.48
CA MET A 29 17.44 43.81 7.23
C MET A 29 16.52 43.01 6.30
N PHE A 30 15.86 43.66 5.34
CA PHE A 30 15.01 42.96 4.37
C PHE A 30 15.80 42.03 3.46
N GLN A 31 16.97 42.44 2.96
CA GLN A 31 17.83 41.56 2.15
C GLN A 31 18.25 40.30 2.92
N GLN A 32 18.64 40.44 4.18
CA GLN A 32 18.98 39.28 5.03
C GLN A 32 17.76 38.37 5.25
N ARG A 33 16.58 38.93 5.51
CA ARG A 33 15.35 38.14 5.65
C ARG A 33 14.98 37.41 4.36
N ILE A 34 15.14 38.05 3.20
CA ILE A 34 14.87 37.42 1.90
C ILE A 34 15.78 36.20 1.73
N GLN A 35 17.09 36.34 1.93
CA GLN A 35 18.03 35.23 1.81
C GLN A 35 17.71 34.08 2.77
N GLN A 36 17.35 34.40 4.02
CA GLN A 36 16.94 33.37 4.97
C GLN A 36 15.67 32.65 4.50
N ARG A 37 14.67 33.39 3.99
CA ARG A 37 13.43 32.79 3.48
C ARG A 37 13.63 31.95 2.22
N GLU A 38 14.54 32.34 1.34
CA GLU A 38 14.92 31.53 0.18
C GLU A 38 15.55 30.20 0.61
N LYS A 39 16.42 30.23 1.64
CA LYS A 39 16.99 29.01 2.22
C LYS A 39 15.93 28.14 2.88
N ASP A 40 15.05 28.72 3.71
CA ASP A 40 13.94 28.00 4.34
C ASP A 40 13.06 27.31 3.28
N LEU A 41 12.76 28.03 2.19
CA LEU A 41 11.94 27.52 1.08
C LEU A 41 12.60 26.34 0.38
N GLN A 42 13.91 26.40 0.13
CA GLN A 42 14.65 25.32 -0.50
C GLN A 42 14.67 24.06 0.38
N GLN A 43 14.94 24.23 1.68
CA GLN A 43 14.92 23.12 2.65
C GLN A 43 13.53 22.48 2.75
N LEU A 44 12.46 23.30 2.73
CA LEU A 44 11.11 22.78 2.76
C LEU A 44 10.77 21.99 1.50
N ARG A 45 11.19 22.45 0.32
CA ARG A 45 11.02 21.72 -0.95
C ARG A 45 11.70 20.35 -0.90
N GLU A 46 12.94 20.30 -0.44
CA GLU A 46 13.69 19.05 -0.30
C GLU A 46 13.03 18.08 0.69
N ALA A 47 12.55 18.59 1.83
CA ALA A 47 11.84 17.80 2.82
C ALA A 47 10.53 17.21 2.26
N VAL A 48 9.76 18.02 1.52
CA VAL A 48 8.52 17.56 0.86
C VAL A 48 8.81 16.47 -0.17
N GLU A 49 9.81 16.66 -1.04
CA GLU A 49 10.15 15.66 -2.05
C GLU A 49 10.77 14.38 -1.46
N SER A 50 11.50 14.50 -0.34
CA SER A 50 11.95 13.34 0.42
C SER A 50 10.78 12.55 1.01
N HIS A 51 9.81 13.24 1.61
CA HIS A 51 8.61 12.60 2.17
C HIS A 51 7.76 11.92 1.08
N LYS A 52 7.58 12.56 -0.08
CA LYS A 52 6.87 11.95 -1.21
C LYS A 52 7.54 10.67 -1.68
N ARG A 53 8.88 10.69 -1.86
CA ARG A 53 9.64 9.48 -2.24
C ARG A 53 9.52 8.38 -1.20
N SER A 54 9.63 8.72 0.09
CA SER A 54 9.46 7.73 1.17
C SER A 54 8.07 7.12 1.18
N ALA A 55 7.01 7.91 0.94
CA ALA A 55 5.65 7.40 0.85
C ALA A 55 5.47 6.46 -0.35
N GLN A 56 6.04 6.82 -1.50
CA GLN A 56 6.00 6.00 -2.71
C GLN A 56 6.73 4.65 -2.49
N THR A 57 7.92 4.65 -1.89
CA THR A 57 8.63 3.42 -1.56
C THR A 57 7.82 2.52 -0.62
N ALA A 58 7.14 3.09 0.38
CA ALA A 58 6.29 2.31 1.28
C ALA A 58 5.11 1.65 0.54
N VAL A 59 4.54 2.32 -0.47
CA VAL A 59 3.49 1.74 -1.34
C VAL A 59 4.06 0.58 -2.16
N GLU A 60 5.18 0.78 -2.83
CA GLU A 60 5.83 -0.24 -3.68
C GLU A 60 6.22 -1.50 -2.88
N ASP A 61 6.78 -1.33 -1.68
CA ASP A 61 7.10 -2.44 -0.79
C ASP A 61 5.84 -3.20 -0.34
N SER A 62 4.75 -2.47 -0.07
CA SER A 62 3.46 -3.07 0.30
C SER A 62 2.88 -3.89 -0.86
N GLU A 63 2.90 -3.34 -2.08
CA GLU A 63 2.47 -4.04 -3.29
C GLU A 63 3.27 -5.32 -3.53
N ARG A 64 4.60 -5.28 -3.32
CA ARG A 64 5.45 -6.48 -3.42
C ARG A 64 5.00 -7.57 -2.45
N ILE A 65 4.79 -7.23 -1.17
CA ILE A 65 4.35 -8.19 -0.14
C ILE A 65 2.99 -8.81 -0.49
N PHE A 66 2.02 -8.00 -0.92
CA PHE A 66 0.70 -8.53 -1.30
C PHE A 66 0.76 -9.39 -2.56
N ASN A 67 1.60 -9.05 -3.53
CA ASN A 67 1.81 -9.89 -4.72
C ASN A 67 2.42 -11.25 -4.37
N GLU A 68 3.39 -11.30 -3.45
CA GLU A 68 3.95 -12.56 -2.96
C GLU A 68 2.88 -13.44 -2.31
N LEU A 69 2.00 -12.85 -1.49
CA LEU A 69 0.87 -13.56 -0.89
C LEU A 69 -0.11 -14.12 -1.93
N ILE A 70 -0.41 -13.34 -2.98
CA ILE A 70 -1.28 -13.78 -4.07
C ILE A 70 -0.65 -14.96 -4.83
N CYS A 71 0.66 -14.90 -5.12
CA CYS A 71 1.38 -16.00 -5.77
C CYS A 71 1.32 -17.28 -4.92
N PHE A 72 1.55 -17.18 -3.61
CA PHE A 72 1.45 -18.31 -2.70
C PHE A 72 0.07 -18.99 -2.76
N ILE A 73 -1.02 -18.20 -2.77
CA ILE A 73 -2.39 -18.75 -2.87
C ILE A 73 -2.60 -19.47 -4.21
N ARG A 74 -2.11 -18.92 -5.32
CA ARG A 74 -2.22 -19.54 -6.65
C ARG A 74 -1.42 -20.83 -6.77
N ASP A 75 -0.22 -20.87 -6.21
CA ASP A 75 0.60 -22.08 -6.21
C ASP A 75 -0.05 -23.19 -5.39
N GLN A 76 -0.68 -22.84 -4.26
CA GLN A 76 -1.45 -23.77 -3.44
C GLN A 76 -2.69 -24.30 -4.18
N GLU A 77 -3.43 -23.44 -4.89
CA GLU A 77 -4.54 -23.83 -5.76
C GLU A 77 -4.08 -24.83 -6.82
N LYS A 78 -3.04 -24.48 -7.58
CA LYS A 78 -2.48 -25.34 -8.63
C LYS A 78 -2.06 -26.70 -8.09
N ALA A 79 -1.40 -26.74 -6.94
CA ALA A 79 -1.02 -27.99 -6.29
C ALA A 79 -2.25 -28.83 -5.90
N ALA A 80 -3.26 -28.19 -5.30
CA ALA A 80 -4.49 -28.85 -4.86
C ALA A 80 -5.30 -29.45 -6.01
N VAL A 81 -5.36 -28.78 -7.18
CA VAL A 81 -6.15 -29.26 -8.33
C VAL A 81 -5.41 -30.25 -9.24
N SER A 82 -4.07 -30.23 -9.23
CA SER A 82 -3.27 -31.05 -10.14
C SER A 82 -3.48 -32.56 -10.05
N ARG A 83 -3.73 -33.10 -8.84
CA ARG A 83 -3.99 -34.53 -8.63
C ARG A 83 -5.43 -34.91 -9.05
N PRO A 84 -6.48 -34.18 -8.62
CA PRO A 84 -7.83 -34.38 -9.12
C PRO A 84 -7.96 -34.29 -10.64
N GLU A 85 -7.33 -33.32 -11.30
CA GLU A 85 -7.37 -33.17 -12.77
C GLU A 85 -6.80 -34.40 -13.49
N LYS A 86 -5.62 -34.89 -13.05
CA LYS A 86 -5.03 -36.12 -13.58
C LYS A 86 -5.88 -37.36 -13.32
N ARG A 87 -6.72 -37.33 -12.27
CA ARG A 87 -7.66 -38.41 -12.00
C ARG A 87 -8.87 -38.34 -12.93
N LEU A 88 -9.38 -37.13 -13.17
CA LEU A 88 -10.47 -36.86 -14.10
C LEU A 88 -10.09 -37.35 -15.51
N GLU A 89 -8.91 -36.97 -16.00
CA GLU A 89 -8.40 -37.39 -17.32
C GLU A 89 -8.31 -38.93 -17.45
N ARG A 90 -7.83 -39.61 -16.40
CA ARG A 90 -7.77 -41.08 -16.38
C ARG A 90 -9.14 -41.74 -16.38
N LEU A 91 -10.10 -41.19 -15.63
CA LEU A 91 -11.48 -41.69 -15.62
C LEU A 91 -12.16 -41.50 -16.98
N GLU A 92 -11.92 -40.38 -17.66
CA GLU A 92 -12.42 -40.15 -19.02
C GLU A 92 -11.87 -41.19 -20.01
N GLN A 93 -10.58 -41.52 -19.91
CA GLN A 93 -9.96 -42.55 -20.73
C GLN A 93 -10.54 -43.95 -20.43
N GLU A 94 -10.70 -44.31 -19.16
CA GLU A 94 -11.29 -45.59 -18.75
C GLU A 94 -12.72 -45.76 -19.27
N ILE A 95 -13.53 -44.71 -19.19
CA ILE A 95 -14.90 -44.71 -19.75
C ILE A 95 -14.87 -44.93 -21.26
N ASN A 96 -13.95 -44.30 -21.98
CA ASN A 96 -13.84 -44.47 -23.43
C ASN A 96 -13.39 -45.89 -23.82
N ASP A 97 -12.44 -46.46 -23.09
CA ASP A 97 -11.99 -47.84 -23.30
C ASP A 97 -13.10 -48.84 -23.02
N LEU A 98 -13.87 -48.64 -21.95
CA LEU A 98 -15.04 -49.45 -21.63
C LEU A 98 -16.13 -49.34 -22.70
N ARG A 99 -16.47 -48.12 -23.17
CA ARG A 99 -17.43 -47.92 -24.27
C ARG A 99 -17.01 -48.63 -25.55
N LYS A 100 -15.71 -48.61 -25.88
CA LYS A 100 -15.18 -49.30 -27.05
C LYS A 100 -15.36 -50.81 -26.93
N ARG A 101 -15.03 -51.38 -25.78
CA ARG A 101 -15.22 -52.82 -25.55
C ARG A 101 -16.68 -53.23 -25.50
N ASP A 102 -17.54 -52.40 -24.92
CA ASP A 102 -18.97 -52.62 -24.92
C ASP A 102 -19.53 -52.70 -26.35
N ALA A 103 -19.12 -51.78 -27.22
CA ALA A 103 -19.47 -51.83 -28.64
C ALA A 103 -18.91 -53.09 -29.37
N GLU A 104 -17.70 -53.53 -29.01
CA GLU A 104 -17.10 -54.75 -29.56
C GLU A 104 -17.83 -56.02 -29.08
N LEU A 105 -18.22 -56.06 -27.80
CA LEU A 105 -19.03 -57.12 -27.22
C LEU A 105 -20.41 -57.18 -27.88
N GLU A 106 -21.02 -56.03 -28.13
CA GLU A 106 -22.31 -55.99 -28.81
C GLU A 106 -22.20 -56.47 -30.27
N ARG A 107 -21.14 -56.08 -30.98
CA ARG A 107 -20.89 -56.67 -32.32
C ARG A 107 -20.66 -58.18 -32.25
N LEU A 108 -19.98 -58.67 -31.21
CA LEU A 108 -19.70 -60.09 -31.02
C LEU A 108 -20.99 -60.89 -30.75
N SER A 109 -21.95 -60.32 -30.03
CA SER A 109 -23.25 -60.94 -29.72
C SER A 109 -24.03 -61.35 -30.97
N HIS A 110 -23.86 -60.60 -32.06
CA HIS A 110 -24.50 -60.82 -33.35
C HIS A 110 -23.74 -61.80 -34.28
N THR A 111 -22.63 -62.39 -33.82
CA THR A 111 -21.79 -63.29 -34.63
C THR A 111 -22.30 -64.73 -34.58
N GLN A 112 -22.57 -65.34 -35.73
CA GLN A 112 -23.04 -66.73 -35.83
C GLN A 112 -21.91 -67.78 -35.77
N ASP A 113 -20.65 -67.36 -35.95
CA ASP A 113 -19.48 -68.24 -35.85
C ASP A 113 -19.10 -68.47 -34.39
N HIS A 114 -19.46 -69.65 -33.88
CA HIS A 114 -19.27 -70.04 -32.48
C HIS A 114 -17.79 -70.15 -32.07
N ILE A 115 -16.89 -70.51 -32.99
CA ILE A 115 -15.45 -70.61 -32.67
C ILE A 115 -14.88 -69.21 -32.49
N ARG A 116 -15.21 -68.30 -33.42
CA ARG A 116 -14.81 -66.90 -33.36
C ARG A 116 -15.40 -66.17 -32.14
N PHE A 117 -16.65 -66.49 -31.78
CA PHE A 117 -17.29 -66.00 -30.56
C PHE A 117 -16.45 -66.32 -29.32
N LEU A 118 -16.12 -67.60 -29.11
CA LEU A 118 -15.38 -68.05 -27.93
C LEU A 118 -13.97 -67.43 -27.85
N GLN A 119 -13.28 -67.32 -28.99
CA GLN A 119 -11.94 -66.72 -29.05
C GLN A 119 -11.94 -65.22 -28.70
N ILE A 120 -12.85 -64.44 -29.27
CA ILE A 120 -12.89 -62.99 -29.04
C ILE A 120 -13.43 -62.68 -27.65
N PHE A 121 -14.46 -63.41 -27.19
CA PHE A 121 -15.03 -63.19 -25.86
C PHE A 121 -13.98 -63.38 -24.75
N GLN A 122 -13.15 -64.42 -24.84
CA GLN A 122 -12.07 -64.65 -23.88
C GLN A 122 -11.07 -63.47 -23.80
N SER A 123 -10.84 -62.78 -24.92
CA SER A 123 -9.96 -61.60 -24.96
C SER A 123 -10.62 -60.33 -24.40
N LEU A 124 -11.94 -60.19 -24.55
CA LEU A 124 -12.70 -59.00 -24.14
C LEU A 124 -13.20 -59.07 -22.68
N SER A 125 -13.32 -60.27 -22.12
CA SER A 125 -13.89 -60.50 -20.79
C SER A 125 -13.01 -60.01 -19.63
N ALA A 126 -11.72 -59.77 -19.87
CA ALA A 126 -10.84 -59.20 -18.86
C ALA A 126 -11.08 -57.68 -18.77
N PRO A 127 -11.32 -57.09 -17.59
CA PRO A 127 -11.39 -55.64 -17.43
C PRO A 127 -10.10 -54.97 -17.93
N PRO A 128 -10.12 -53.69 -18.36
CA PRO A 128 -8.89 -52.94 -18.52
C PRO A 128 -8.15 -52.95 -17.19
N GLU A 129 -6.81 -52.91 -17.19
CA GLU A 129 -6.04 -52.80 -15.96
C GLU A 129 -6.48 -51.55 -15.20
N SER A 130 -7.38 -51.74 -14.23
CA SER A 130 -7.77 -50.72 -13.27
C SER A 130 -6.61 -50.63 -12.27
N THR A 131 -5.86 -49.54 -12.33
CA THR A 131 -4.71 -49.32 -11.43
C THR A 131 -5.14 -48.83 -10.04
N ASP A 132 -6.42 -48.95 -9.69
CA ASP A 132 -7.00 -48.17 -8.62
C ASP A 132 -7.16 -48.95 -7.32
N ILE A 133 -6.03 -49.17 -6.64
CA ILE A 133 -6.03 -49.65 -5.27
C ILE A 133 -5.69 -48.46 -4.38
N ASN A 134 -6.75 -47.83 -3.87
CA ASN A 134 -6.79 -46.75 -2.87
C ASN A 134 -6.45 -45.32 -3.35
N ASP A 135 -7.40 -44.68 -4.03
CA ASP A 135 -7.51 -43.22 -4.01
C ASP A 135 -8.34 -42.80 -2.79
N ASP A 136 -7.63 -42.58 -1.66
CA ASP A 136 -8.14 -41.93 -0.46
C ASP A 136 -8.91 -40.65 -0.85
N LEU A 137 -10.23 -40.74 -0.72
CA LEU A 137 -11.22 -39.73 -1.04
C LEU A 137 -10.77 -38.37 -0.51
N PHE A 138 -10.35 -37.48 -1.41
CA PHE A 138 -10.41 -36.02 -1.19
C PHE A 138 -9.77 -35.52 0.11
N SER A 139 -8.84 -36.29 0.68
CA SER A 139 -8.32 -36.07 2.02
C SER A 139 -7.42 -34.84 2.01
N SER A 140 -8.02 -33.72 2.39
CA SER A 140 -7.46 -32.37 2.50
C SER A 140 -7.40 -31.55 1.20
N LEU A 141 -8.55 -31.34 0.55
CA LEU A 141 -8.71 -30.07 -0.17
C LEU A 141 -8.61 -28.93 0.85
N VAL A 142 -7.60 -28.08 0.72
CA VAL A 142 -7.52 -26.83 1.48
C VAL A 142 -8.82 -26.07 1.25
N SER A 143 -9.56 -25.79 2.33
CA SER A 143 -10.77 -24.98 2.23
C SER A 143 -10.36 -23.55 1.91
N PHE A 144 -10.47 -23.17 0.64
CA PHE A 144 -10.22 -21.80 0.19
C PHE A 144 -11.17 -20.80 0.86
N ASP A 145 -12.36 -21.24 1.31
CA ASP A 145 -13.24 -20.45 2.17
C ASP A 145 -12.59 -20.11 3.52
N ALA A 146 -11.97 -21.09 4.18
CA ALA A 146 -11.25 -20.84 5.43
C ALA A 146 -10.03 -19.94 5.21
N LEU A 147 -9.28 -20.19 4.13
CA LEU A 147 -8.15 -19.35 3.74
C LEU A 147 -8.58 -17.90 3.47
N SER A 148 -9.68 -17.70 2.73
CA SER A 148 -10.25 -16.38 2.47
C SER A 148 -10.65 -15.67 3.76
N LYS A 149 -11.26 -16.38 4.71
CA LYS A 149 -11.60 -15.82 6.04
C LYS A 149 -10.33 -15.41 6.79
N SER A 150 -9.28 -16.23 6.76
CA SER A 150 -7.99 -15.90 7.39
C SER A 150 -7.32 -14.69 6.73
N VAL A 151 -7.39 -14.54 5.41
CA VAL A 151 -6.89 -13.36 4.69
C VAL A 151 -7.67 -12.10 5.06
N CYS A 152 -9.01 -12.19 5.19
CA CYS A 152 -9.82 -11.07 5.70
C CYS A 152 -9.43 -10.68 7.13
N GLN A 153 -9.22 -11.65 8.02
CA GLN A 153 -8.75 -11.37 9.38
C GLN A 153 -7.35 -10.76 9.40
N LEU A 154 -6.46 -11.17 8.51
CA LEU A 154 -5.13 -10.59 8.36
C LEU A 154 -5.24 -9.12 7.94
N ARG A 155 -6.11 -8.79 6.97
CA ARG A 155 -6.39 -7.40 6.57
C ARG A 155 -6.83 -6.56 7.77
N ASP A 156 -7.80 -7.04 8.54
CA ASP A 156 -8.33 -6.27 9.68
C ASP A 156 -7.24 -6.01 10.73
N LYS A 157 -6.45 -7.04 11.06
CA LYS A 157 -5.30 -6.91 11.97
C LYS A 157 -4.24 -5.96 11.44
N LEU A 158 -3.97 -6.00 10.13
CA LEU A 158 -3.00 -5.10 9.49
C LEU A 158 -3.49 -3.65 9.56
N GLU A 159 -4.77 -3.41 9.29
CA GLU A 159 -5.37 -2.09 9.37
C GLU A 159 -5.30 -1.52 10.79
N ASP A 160 -5.65 -2.32 11.80
CA ASP A 160 -5.56 -1.93 13.20
C ASP A 160 -4.11 -1.63 13.62
N PHE A 161 -3.16 -2.48 13.20
CA PHE A 161 -1.74 -2.25 13.42
C PHE A 161 -1.27 -0.94 12.79
N CYS A 162 -1.63 -0.69 11.53
CA CYS A 162 -1.28 0.55 10.84
C CYS A 162 -1.84 1.79 11.55
N LYS A 163 -3.12 1.76 11.98
CA LYS A 163 -3.74 2.84 12.76
C LYS A 163 -2.98 3.10 14.07
N GLU A 164 -2.61 2.04 14.80
CA GLU A 164 -1.86 2.17 16.05
C GLU A 164 -0.48 2.79 15.84
N GLN A 165 0.26 2.33 14.83
CA GLN A 165 1.59 2.88 14.51
C GLN A 165 1.50 4.35 14.08
N LEU A 166 0.54 4.69 13.21
CA LEU A 166 0.30 6.07 12.78
C LEU A 166 -0.04 6.99 13.97
N LYS A 167 -0.84 6.51 14.92
CA LYS A 167 -1.13 7.25 16.16
C LYS A 167 0.14 7.48 16.98
N LYS A 168 0.98 6.46 17.17
CA LYS A 168 2.27 6.59 17.88
C LYS A 168 3.20 7.61 17.22
N PHE A 169 3.24 7.65 15.89
CA PHE A 169 4.02 8.63 15.16
C PHE A 169 3.45 10.04 15.32
N SER A 170 2.12 10.20 15.25
CA SER A 170 1.45 11.48 15.49
C SER A 170 1.75 12.03 16.89
N ASP A 171 1.66 11.19 17.93
CA ASP A 171 1.92 11.60 19.31
C ASP A 171 3.38 12.08 19.49
N LYS A 172 4.33 11.39 18.85
CA LYS A 172 5.76 11.73 18.88
C LYS A 172 6.09 13.02 18.09
N VAL A 173 5.41 13.26 16.98
CA VAL A 173 5.52 14.50 16.18
C VAL A 173 4.92 15.69 16.93
N THR A 174 3.85 15.47 17.72
CA THR A 174 3.24 16.51 18.55
C THR A 174 4.17 16.91 19.70
N SER A 175 4.89 15.95 20.32
CA SER A 175 5.89 16.27 21.35
C SER A 175 7.11 17.04 20.83
N THR A 176 7.45 16.92 19.55
CA THR A 176 8.60 17.62 18.94
C THR A 176 8.24 19.00 18.36
N ASN A 177 6.96 19.25 18.03
CA ASN A 177 6.46 20.55 17.55
C ASN A 177 6.16 21.59 18.65
N ILE A 178 6.40 21.29 19.94
CA ILE A 178 6.17 22.25 21.05
C ILE A 178 7.28 23.33 21.14
N VAL A 179 8.25 23.36 20.22
CA VAL A 179 9.16 24.51 20.04
C VAL A 179 8.60 25.51 19.00
N LEU A 180 7.28 25.59 18.83
CA LEU A 180 6.64 26.72 18.18
C LEU A 180 6.34 27.80 19.23
N LYS A 181 7.34 28.67 19.42
CA LYS A 181 7.32 30.02 20.00
C LYS A 181 6.07 30.36 20.81
N THR A 182 6.22 30.35 22.12
CA THR A 182 5.17 30.76 23.06
C THR A 182 4.75 32.21 22.80
N ARG A 183 3.50 32.55 23.14
CA ARG A 183 3.00 33.94 23.18
C ARG A 183 3.96 34.89 23.93
N ASN A 184 4.68 34.38 24.92
CA ASN A 184 5.68 35.13 25.69
C ASN A 184 6.88 35.58 24.85
N ASP A 185 7.30 34.79 23.84
CA ASP A 185 8.39 35.17 22.93
C ASP A 185 8.01 36.32 22.00
N PHE A 186 6.71 36.51 21.74
CA PHE A 186 6.19 37.67 21.00
C PHE A 186 6.03 38.91 21.89
N LEU A 187 5.70 38.72 23.17
CA LEU A 187 5.53 39.81 24.13
C LEU A 187 6.85 40.53 24.45
N GLN A 188 8.02 39.89 24.27
CA GLN A 188 9.32 40.57 24.43
C GLN A 188 9.54 41.72 23.43
N TYR A 189 8.82 41.71 22.31
CA TYR A 189 8.88 42.76 21.29
C TYR A 189 7.69 43.72 21.36
N PHE A 190 6.77 43.55 22.32
CA PHE A 190 5.63 44.42 22.51
C PHE A 190 6.07 45.73 23.17
N ARG A 191 5.97 46.85 22.46
CA ARG A 191 6.04 48.20 23.04
C ARG A 191 4.64 48.81 23.06
N GLN A 192 4.21 49.25 24.24
CA GLN A 192 2.94 49.95 24.41
C GLN A 192 3.02 51.32 23.75
N LEU A 193 2.12 51.59 22.80
CA LEU A 193 1.93 52.93 22.24
C LEU A 193 1.25 53.78 23.29
N THR A 194 2.04 54.57 24.03
CA THR A 194 1.51 55.64 24.87
C THR A 194 1.23 56.85 23.97
N LEU A 195 -0.05 57.15 23.78
CA LEU A 195 -0.48 58.44 23.28
C LEU A 195 -0.20 59.48 24.37
N ASP A 196 0.58 60.50 24.01
CA ASP A 196 0.78 61.66 24.86
C ASP A 196 -0.54 62.41 25.00
N LEU A 197 -1.04 62.53 26.23
CA LEU A 197 -2.31 63.17 26.56
C LEU A 197 -2.21 64.71 26.59
N ASN A 198 -1.05 65.29 26.25
CA ASN A 198 -0.83 66.73 26.22
C ASN A 198 -0.69 67.31 24.80
N THR A 199 -1.45 66.79 23.83
CA THR A 199 -1.66 67.46 22.54
C THR A 199 -3.12 67.81 22.34
#